data_AF-A0A956AW30-F1
#
_entry.id   AF-A0A956AW30-F1
#
_cell.length_a   1.000
_cell.length_b   1.000
_cell.length_c   1.000
_cell.angle_alpha   90.00
_cell.angle_beta   90.00
_cell.angle_gamma   90.00
#
_symmetry.space_group_name_H-M   'P 1'
#
loop_
_entity.id
_entity.type
_entity.pdbx_description
1 polymer ?
#
loop_
_entity_poly.entity_id
_entity_poly.type
_entity_poly.pdbx_seq_one_letter_code
_entity_poly.pdbx_strand_id
1 'polypeptide(L)'
;MLPLRFFLPLLALTPTLAWAQFPPEIITALDDAIALYRRVRAERLRLATDTNERGEVLIGAGFFEGGVDPALVFQIGDEAFELEPDRALGLGAAEAYGPPPLPARSRRVHDGERGGLDAGSCRACHFVGGPDGAGAPTQQALFRGDGRHRSTATVRDAPHVMGLGYLARAARELERGLAARVDIARSQAADLGEPVRAALVVDGINFGAVTAGPDGALDATELRGVGPDLRIRPFGHKGRHADLVSLADEALAVHLGIQTEGRLDTY
;
A
#
# COMPACT_ATOMS: atom_id res chain seq x y z
N MET A 1 -54.93 -23.72 11.25
CA MET A 1 -53.62 -23.35 11.82
C MET A 1 -52.58 -23.51 10.72
N LEU A 2 -52.17 -22.39 10.12
CA LEU A 2 -51.27 -22.28 8.98
C LEU A 2 -50.16 -21.30 9.41
N PRO A 3 -48.86 -21.64 9.41
CA PRO A 3 -47.84 -20.66 9.76
C PRO A 3 -47.47 -19.83 8.52
N LEU A 4 -47.70 -18.52 8.62
CA LEU A 4 -47.26 -17.52 7.65
C LEU A 4 -45.74 -17.53 7.50
N ARG A 5 -45.27 -17.69 6.25
CA ARG A 5 -43.91 -17.38 5.82
C ARG A 5 -43.81 -15.86 5.62
N PHE A 6 -43.05 -15.17 6.47
CA PHE A 6 -42.67 -13.79 6.21
C PHE A 6 -41.49 -13.77 5.21
N PHE A 7 -41.81 -13.46 3.96
CA PHE A 7 -40.85 -12.94 2.99
C PHE A 7 -40.57 -11.48 3.36
N LEU A 8 -39.38 -11.17 3.87
CA LEU A 8 -38.83 -9.81 3.81
C LEU A 8 -37.96 -9.70 2.55
N PRO A 9 -38.18 -8.70 1.68
CA PRO A 9 -37.26 -8.47 0.57
C PRO A 9 -35.95 -7.93 1.14
N LEU A 10 -34.83 -8.54 0.76
CA LEU A 10 -33.51 -7.94 0.92
C LEU A 10 -33.50 -6.63 0.10
N LEU A 11 -33.68 -5.49 0.76
CA LEU A 11 -33.19 -4.23 0.22
C LEU A 11 -31.67 -4.31 0.22
N ALA A 12 -31.10 -4.30 -0.98
CA ALA A 12 -29.69 -4.03 -1.19
C ALA A 12 -29.39 -2.63 -0.64
N LEU A 13 -28.79 -2.57 0.55
CA LEU A 13 -28.19 -1.35 1.09
C LEU A 13 -26.89 -1.12 0.33
N THR A 14 -26.95 -0.37 -0.76
CA THR A 14 -25.78 0.29 -1.35
C THR A 14 -25.22 1.28 -0.32
N PRO A 15 -23.92 1.23 0.06
CA PRO A 15 -23.34 2.17 0.98
C PRO A 15 -22.97 3.45 0.23
N THR A 16 -23.96 4.12 -0.35
CA THR A 16 -23.84 5.55 -0.62
C THR A 16 -24.50 6.24 0.56
N LEU A 17 -23.76 6.37 1.65
CA LEU A 17 -24.03 7.41 2.65
C LEU A 17 -23.84 8.74 1.92
N ALA A 18 -24.88 9.19 1.22
CA ALA A 18 -24.93 10.50 0.62
C ALA A 18 -24.98 11.49 1.79
N TRP A 19 -23.84 12.09 2.10
CA TRP A 19 -23.65 13.16 3.09
C TRP A 19 -24.63 14.33 2.91
N ALA A 20 -25.31 14.40 1.75
CA ALA A 20 -26.37 15.35 1.41
C ALA A 20 -27.67 15.26 2.24
N GLN A 21 -27.82 14.26 3.13
CA GLN A 21 -29.05 14.06 3.92
C GLN A 21 -29.04 14.75 5.29
N PHE A 22 -27.89 15.26 5.73
CA PHE A 22 -27.78 15.96 7.01
C PHE A 22 -27.98 17.47 6.83
N PRO A 23 -28.69 18.14 7.76
CA PRO A 23 -28.74 19.59 7.80
C PRO A 23 -27.32 20.17 7.79
N PRO A 24 -27.07 21.28 7.06
CA PRO A 24 -25.75 21.90 6.97
C PRO A 24 -25.11 22.16 8.33
N GLU A 25 -25.93 22.50 9.34
CA GLU A 25 -25.47 22.77 10.70
C GLU A 25 -24.87 21.53 11.38
N ILE A 26 -25.38 20.34 11.07
CA ILE A 26 -24.85 19.07 11.60
C ILE A 26 -23.52 18.72 10.93
N ILE A 27 -23.40 18.98 9.62
CA ILE A 27 -22.15 18.76 8.88
C ILE A 27 -21.07 19.70 9.43
N THR A 28 -21.39 20.99 9.58
CA THR A 28 -20.47 21.98 10.18
C THR A 28 -20.08 21.60 11.62
N ALA A 29 -21.05 21.20 12.45
CA ALA A 29 -20.74 20.77 13.81
C ALA A 29 -19.87 19.51 13.87
N LEU A 30 -20.06 18.58 12.94
CA LEU A 30 -19.21 17.39 12.80
C LEU A 30 -17.80 17.75 12.37
N ASP A 31 -17.65 18.64 11.38
CA ASP A 31 -16.34 19.12 10.92
C ASP A 31 -15.59 19.84 12.04
N ASP A 32 -16.29 20.69 12.80
CA ASP A 32 -15.74 21.38 13.98
C ASP A 32 -15.32 20.39 15.07
N ALA A 33 -16.14 19.37 15.32
CA ALA A 33 -15.84 18.32 16.29
C ALA A 33 -14.63 17.47 15.86
N ILE A 34 -14.52 17.11 14.58
CA ILE A 34 -13.37 16.39 14.01
C ILE A 34 -12.13 17.26 14.10
N ALA A 35 -12.21 18.54 13.75
CA ALA A 35 -11.10 19.48 13.85
C ALA A 35 -10.63 19.67 15.30
N LEU A 36 -11.57 19.80 16.24
CA LEU A 36 -11.27 19.85 17.67
C LEU A 36 -10.62 18.56 18.16
N TYR A 37 -11.17 17.40 17.79
CA TYR A 37 -10.62 16.10 18.15
C TYR A 37 -9.19 15.93 17.63
N ARG A 38 -8.93 16.28 16.36
CA ARG A 38 -7.58 16.24 15.76
C ARG A 38 -6.60 17.15 16.50
N ARG A 39 -7.02 18.38 16.87
CA ARG A 39 -6.21 19.31 17.68
C ARG A 39 -5.89 18.75 19.06
N VAL A 40 -6.90 18.28 19.79
CA VAL A 40 -6.72 17.71 21.14
C VAL A 40 -5.86 16.45 21.11
N ARG A 41 -6.02 15.61 20.08
CA ARG A 41 -5.18 14.44 19.85
C ARG A 41 -3.72 14.85 19.60
N ALA A 42 -3.48 15.81 18.72
CA ALA A 42 -2.14 16.33 18.45
C ALA A 42 -1.49 16.95 19.70
N GLU A 43 -2.26 17.69 20.51
CA GLU A 43 -1.80 18.24 21.81
C GLU A 43 -1.39 17.13 22.78
N ARG A 44 -2.22 16.09 22.92
CA ARG A 44 -1.92 14.94 23.78
C ARG A 44 -0.70 14.17 23.31
N LEU A 45 -0.56 14.00 22.00
CA LEU A 45 0.59 13.35 21.39
C LEU A 45 1.86 14.18 21.63
N ARG A 46 1.79 15.50 21.47
CA ARG A 46 2.87 16.46 21.79
C ARG A 46 3.29 16.44 23.26
N LEU A 47 2.34 16.26 24.17
CA LEU A 47 2.60 16.15 25.61
C LEU A 47 3.22 14.80 25.98
N ALA A 48 2.86 13.74 25.26
CA ALA A 48 3.36 12.38 25.50
C ALA A 48 4.73 12.13 24.86
N THR A 49 5.10 12.88 23.82
CA THR A 49 6.39 12.74 23.15
C THR A 49 7.49 13.55 23.82
N ASP A 50 8.70 12.97 23.82
CA ASP A 50 9.90 13.66 24.29
C ASP A 50 10.07 14.97 23.51
N THR A 51 10.54 16.02 24.19
CA THR A 51 10.70 17.33 23.57
C THR A 51 11.68 17.30 22.38
N ASN A 52 12.64 16.37 22.38
CA ASN A 52 13.59 16.18 21.30
C ASN A 52 13.04 15.38 20.11
N GLU A 53 11.92 14.65 20.28
CA GLU A 53 11.28 13.80 19.26
C GLU A 53 9.97 14.42 18.73
N ARG A 54 9.67 15.68 19.10
CA ARG A 54 8.38 16.32 18.74
C ARG A 54 8.22 16.62 17.26
N GLY A 55 9.32 16.82 16.53
CA GLY A 55 9.29 17.05 15.08
C GLY A 55 8.82 15.83 14.29
N GLU A 56 8.98 14.65 14.89
CA GLU A 56 8.82 13.34 14.28
C GLU A 56 7.37 12.82 14.35
N VAL A 57 6.58 13.29 15.33
CA VAL A 57 5.28 12.68 15.68
C VAL A 57 4.05 13.54 15.27
N LEU A 58 4.25 14.76 14.76
CA LEU A 58 3.18 15.75 14.54
C LEU A 58 3.03 16.20 13.07
N ILE A 59 2.96 15.25 12.13
CA ILE A 59 2.91 15.57 10.69
C ILE A 59 1.48 15.46 10.16
N GLY A 60 0.94 16.56 9.63
CA GLY A 60 -0.36 16.63 8.95
C GLY A 60 -0.23 16.77 7.43
N ALA A 61 -1.30 16.48 6.69
CA ALA A 61 -1.32 16.44 5.22
C ALA A 61 -0.87 17.74 4.51
N GLY A 62 -1.06 18.92 5.12
CA GLY A 62 -0.62 20.21 4.57
C GLY A 62 0.89 20.48 4.64
N PHE A 63 1.67 19.57 5.22
CA PHE A 63 3.11 19.71 5.37
C PHE A 63 3.89 19.50 4.06
N PHE A 64 3.29 18.85 3.06
CA PHE A 64 3.97 18.44 1.81
C PHE A 64 3.89 19.46 0.67
N GLU A 65 3.14 20.55 0.81
CA GLU A 65 2.91 21.53 -0.27
C GLU A 65 4.02 22.60 -0.40
N GLY A 66 4.91 22.72 0.59
CA GLY A 66 5.89 23.82 0.69
C GLY A 66 7.32 23.53 0.20
N GLY A 67 7.57 22.35 -0.38
CA GLY A 67 8.93 21.86 -0.63
C GLY A 67 9.52 21.32 0.67
N VAL A 68 9.44 20.00 0.84
CA VAL A 68 9.91 19.33 2.06
C VAL A 68 11.40 19.06 1.96
N ASP A 69 12.14 19.40 3.01
CA ASP A 69 13.55 19.00 3.15
C ASP A 69 13.67 17.47 3.06
N PRO A 70 14.46 16.91 2.13
CA PRO A 70 14.67 15.48 2.03
C PRO A 70 15.14 14.82 3.33
N ALA A 71 15.92 15.54 4.16
CA ALA A 71 16.36 15.03 5.46
C ALA A 71 15.17 14.83 6.40
N LEU A 72 14.21 15.76 6.37
CA LEU A 72 12.99 15.65 7.13
C LEU A 72 12.10 14.52 6.60
N VAL A 73 11.93 14.38 5.28
CA VAL A 73 11.17 13.24 4.70
C VAL A 73 11.76 11.90 5.13
N PHE A 74 13.08 11.81 5.24
CA PHE A 74 13.77 10.62 5.72
C PHE A 74 13.42 10.32 7.18
N GLN A 75 13.50 11.31 8.08
CA GLN A 75 13.11 11.16 9.49
C GLN A 75 11.65 10.72 9.62
N ILE A 76 10.74 11.37 8.88
CA ILE A 76 9.32 10.98 8.87
C ILE A 76 9.14 9.52 8.45
N GLY A 77 9.90 9.08 7.44
CA GLY A 77 9.87 7.70 6.97
C GLY A 77 10.35 6.70 8.02
N ASP A 78 11.44 7.03 8.72
CA ASP A 78 12.00 6.20 9.80
C ASP A 78 11.00 6.06 10.95
N GLU A 79 10.38 7.17 11.34
CA GLU A 79 9.37 7.20 12.41
C GLU A 79 8.09 6.45 12.04
N ALA A 80 7.63 6.61 10.80
CA ALA A 80 6.51 5.82 10.29
C ALA A 80 6.83 4.31 10.27
N PHE A 81 8.09 3.93 10.16
CA PHE A 81 8.55 2.55 10.24
C PHE A 81 8.55 2.01 11.68
N GLU A 82 8.85 2.88 12.65
CA GLU A 82 8.78 2.60 14.08
C GLU A 82 7.34 2.54 14.60
N LEU A 83 6.45 3.34 14.01
CA LEU A 83 5.14 3.68 14.55
C LEU A 83 4.32 2.44 14.90
N GLU A 84 3.91 2.37 16.17
CA GLU A 84 2.95 1.40 16.65
C GLU A 84 1.53 1.99 16.56
N PRO A 85 0.66 1.51 15.65
CA PRO A 85 -0.67 2.08 15.50
C PRO A 85 -1.53 1.75 16.73
N ASP A 86 -2.44 2.67 17.06
CA ASP A 86 -3.48 2.43 18.05
C ASP A 86 -4.84 2.15 17.35
N ARG A 87 -5.87 1.86 18.14
CA ARG A 87 -7.21 1.58 17.62
C ARG A 87 -7.77 2.70 16.72
N ALA A 88 -7.32 3.94 16.93
CA ALA A 88 -7.80 5.09 16.18
C ALA A 88 -7.04 5.33 14.87
N LEU A 89 -5.85 4.75 14.71
CA LEU A 89 -5.09 4.72 13.44
C LEU A 89 -5.46 3.53 12.54
N GLY A 90 -6.35 2.63 13.00
CA GLY A 90 -6.81 1.48 12.20
C GLY A 90 -6.11 0.17 12.51
N LEU A 91 -5.71 -0.05 13.76
CA LEU A 91 -5.03 -1.27 14.23
C LEU A 91 -5.89 -2.56 14.14
N GLY A 92 -5.77 -3.32 13.05
CA GLY A 92 -6.45 -4.60 12.88
C GLY A 92 -7.92 -4.49 12.41
N ALA A 93 -8.53 -5.64 12.10
CA ALA A 93 -9.94 -5.71 11.67
C ALA A 93 -10.90 -5.32 12.81
N ALA A 94 -12.07 -4.76 12.49
CA ALA A 94 -13.03 -4.28 13.49
C ALA A 94 -13.46 -5.39 14.48
N GLU A 95 -13.51 -6.63 14.02
CA GLU A 95 -13.83 -7.81 14.81
C GLU A 95 -12.70 -8.22 15.78
N ALA A 96 -11.48 -7.70 15.59
CA ALA A 96 -10.35 -7.89 16.51
C ALA A 96 -10.47 -7.02 17.77
N TYR A 97 -11.36 -6.04 17.77
CA TYR A 97 -11.58 -5.15 18.89
C TYR A 97 -12.57 -5.73 19.90
N GLY A 98 -12.08 -6.06 21.10
CA GLY A 98 -12.96 -6.16 22.28
C GLY A 98 -13.50 -4.77 22.69
N PRO A 99 -14.55 -4.70 23.55
CA PRO A 99 -15.01 -3.42 24.10
C PRO A 99 -13.85 -2.73 24.85
N PRO A 100 -13.73 -1.39 24.75
CA PRO A 100 -12.77 -0.65 25.56
C PRO A 100 -12.94 -1.01 27.06
N PRO A 101 -11.84 -1.19 27.83
CA PRO A 101 -10.44 -0.86 27.51
C PRO A 101 -9.60 -2.04 26.99
N LEU A 102 -10.20 -3.15 26.54
CA LEU A 102 -9.43 -4.35 26.17
C LEU A 102 -8.47 -4.07 24.99
N PRO A 103 -7.28 -4.69 24.93
CA PRO A 103 -6.40 -4.57 23.77
C PRO A 103 -7.03 -5.21 22.53
N ALA A 104 -6.58 -4.78 21.34
CA ALA A 104 -6.93 -5.47 20.10
C ALA A 104 -6.31 -6.88 20.10
N ARG A 105 -7.02 -7.87 19.59
CA ARG A 105 -6.53 -9.26 19.58
C ARG A 105 -5.52 -9.43 18.46
N SER A 106 -4.25 -9.71 18.82
CA SER A 106 -3.24 -10.08 17.84
C SER A 106 -3.67 -11.33 17.06
N ARG A 107 -3.45 -11.33 15.74
CA ARG A 107 -3.74 -12.47 14.87
C ARG A 107 -2.49 -12.82 14.07
N ARG A 108 -1.75 -13.80 14.58
CA ARG A 108 -0.50 -14.22 13.96
C ARG A 108 -0.67 -14.96 12.63
N VAL A 109 -1.81 -15.62 12.40
CA VAL A 109 -2.15 -16.33 11.16
C VAL A 109 -3.14 -15.48 10.38
N HIS A 110 -2.83 -15.11 9.13
CA HIS A 110 -3.75 -14.33 8.30
C HIS A 110 -5.00 -15.15 7.91
N ASP A 111 -6.07 -14.46 7.54
CA ASP A 111 -7.34 -15.04 7.10
C ASP A 111 -7.63 -14.60 5.67
N GLY A 112 -7.24 -15.44 4.70
CA GLY A 112 -7.21 -15.07 3.29
C GLY A 112 -6.24 -13.91 3.00
N GLU A 113 -6.67 -12.92 2.19
CA GLU A 113 -5.88 -11.72 1.88
C GLU A 113 -5.95 -10.65 2.97
N ARG A 114 -6.75 -10.84 4.02
CA ARG A 114 -6.78 -9.96 5.18
C ARG A 114 -5.93 -10.59 6.28
N GLY A 115 -4.87 -9.90 6.68
CA GLY A 115 -4.25 -10.17 7.97
C GLY A 115 -4.72 -9.15 9.01
N GLY A 116 -3.97 -9.01 10.10
CA GLY A 116 -4.25 -7.97 11.08
C GLY A 116 -3.75 -8.34 12.46
N LEU A 117 -2.72 -7.61 12.89
CA LEU A 117 -2.00 -7.72 14.15
C LEU A 117 -1.13 -8.97 14.28
N ASP A 118 -0.44 -9.33 13.21
CA ASP A 118 0.72 -10.24 13.30
C ASP A 118 1.99 -9.50 13.76
N ALA A 119 2.03 -8.18 13.60
CA ALA A 119 3.07 -7.27 14.07
C ALA A 119 2.49 -5.95 14.61
N GLY A 120 3.22 -5.28 15.51
CA GLY A 120 2.86 -3.97 16.06
C GLY A 120 3.41 -2.79 15.26
N SER A 121 4.50 -2.98 14.52
CA SER A 121 5.12 -2.01 13.62
C SER A 121 5.95 -2.75 12.57
N CYS A 122 6.50 -2.03 11.58
CA CYS A 122 7.37 -2.63 10.56
C CYS A 122 8.64 -3.22 11.20
N ARG A 123 9.23 -2.52 12.17
CA ARG A 123 10.44 -2.98 12.88
C ARG A 123 10.26 -4.30 13.61
N ALA A 124 9.05 -4.66 14.04
CA ALA A 124 8.81 -5.93 14.73
C ALA A 124 9.23 -7.16 13.89
N CYS A 125 9.25 -7.03 12.55
CA CYS A 125 9.68 -8.08 11.63
C CYS A 125 10.92 -7.73 10.80
N HIS A 126 11.31 -6.47 10.70
CA HIS A 126 12.40 -6.01 9.84
C HIS A 126 13.55 -5.39 10.66
N PHE A 127 14.32 -6.21 11.38
CA PHE A 127 15.31 -5.71 12.36
C PHE A 127 16.62 -6.51 12.47
N VAL A 128 16.73 -7.68 11.83
CA VAL A 128 17.96 -8.49 11.91
C VAL A 128 19.06 -7.78 11.14
N GLY A 129 20.10 -7.35 11.87
CA GLY A 129 21.18 -6.51 11.33
C GLY A 129 20.97 -5.01 11.56
N GLY A 130 19.95 -4.62 12.33
CA GLY A 130 19.56 -3.23 12.58
C GLY A 130 18.18 -2.91 11.99
N PRO A 131 17.65 -1.68 12.20
CA PRO A 131 16.45 -1.22 11.51
C PRO A 131 16.52 -1.48 9.99
N ASP A 132 15.37 -1.76 9.37
CA ASP A 132 15.23 -2.17 7.96
C ASP A 132 15.86 -3.51 7.57
N GLY A 133 16.37 -4.25 8.55
CA GLY A 133 16.96 -5.57 8.39
C GLY A 133 15.96 -6.65 8.00
N ALA A 134 16.45 -7.87 7.84
CA ALA A 134 15.58 -9.02 7.59
C ALA A 134 14.85 -9.47 8.86
N GLY A 135 13.92 -10.42 8.74
CA GLY A 135 13.28 -11.06 9.87
C GLY A 135 14.09 -12.22 10.45
N ALA A 136 13.95 -12.42 11.75
CA ALA A 136 14.39 -13.66 12.40
C ALA A 136 13.41 -14.81 12.10
N PRO A 137 13.81 -16.08 12.23
CA PRO A 137 12.92 -17.23 12.02
C PRO A 137 11.64 -17.19 12.88
N THR A 138 11.69 -16.53 14.05
CA THR A 138 10.52 -16.35 14.91
C THR A 138 9.50 -15.36 14.36
N GLN A 139 9.88 -14.50 13.40
CA GLN A 139 9.04 -13.44 12.82
C GLN A 139 8.58 -13.74 11.40
N GLN A 140 8.51 -15.02 11.05
CA GLN A 140 7.88 -15.45 9.82
C GLN A 140 6.42 -14.99 9.75
N ALA A 141 6.08 -14.38 8.62
CA ALA A 141 4.71 -14.05 8.27
C ALA A 141 3.97 -15.31 7.84
N LEU A 142 2.70 -15.42 8.26
CA LEU A 142 1.83 -16.56 8.00
C LEU A 142 0.66 -16.11 7.14
N PHE A 143 0.93 -15.97 5.84
CA PHE A 143 0.00 -15.42 4.85
C PHE A 143 -1.11 -16.41 4.47
N ARG A 144 -2.31 -15.91 4.14
CA ARG A 144 -3.38 -16.67 3.48
C ARG A 144 -3.80 -17.96 4.20
N GLY A 145 -3.82 -17.94 5.53
CA GLY A 145 -4.34 -19.04 6.34
C GLY A 145 -5.85 -18.95 6.57
N ASP A 146 -6.32 -19.73 7.54
CA ASP A 146 -7.70 -19.75 8.06
C ASP A 146 -7.89 -18.89 9.32
N GLY A 147 -6.92 -18.02 9.63
CA GLY A 147 -6.90 -17.21 10.85
C GLY A 147 -6.56 -17.96 12.15
N ARG A 148 -6.31 -19.28 12.11
CA ARG A 148 -6.14 -20.09 13.33
C ARG A 148 -4.95 -21.03 13.28
N HIS A 149 -4.83 -21.83 12.24
CA HIS A 149 -3.89 -22.94 12.15
C HIS A 149 -2.70 -22.58 11.28
N ARG A 150 -1.50 -22.58 11.87
CA ARG A 150 -0.25 -22.29 11.15
C ARG A 150 -0.04 -23.16 9.90
N SER A 151 -0.52 -24.41 9.93
CA SER A 151 -0.40 -25.36 8.81
C SER A 151 -1.23 -24.98 7.59
N THR A 152 -2.17 -24.04 7.71
CA THR A 152 -2.99 -23.55 6.59
C THR A 152 -2.34 -22.35 5.90
N ALA A 153 -1.33 -21.74 6.52
CA ALA A 153 -0.72 -20.52 6.03
C ALA A 153 0.50 -20.79 5.14
N THR A 154 0.71 -19.87 4.19
CA THR A 154 1.97 -19.76 3.45
C THR A 154 2.98 -19.02 4.30
N VAL A 155 4.01 -19.75 4.74
CA VAL A 155 5.11 -19.19 5.54
C VAL A 155 6.05 -18.37 4.67
N ARG A 156 6.44 -17.19 5.14
CA ARG A 156 7.46 -16.33 4.50
C ARG A 156 8.35 -15.66 5.53
N ASP A 157 9.63 -15.59 5.22
CA ASP A 157 10.55 -14.73 5.95
C ASP A 157 10.35 -13.28 5.52
N ALA A 158 10.47 -12.35 6.47
CA ALA A 158 10.52 -10.93 6.16
C ALA A 158 11.87 -10.61 5.49
N PRO A 159 11.89 -10.12 4.23
CA PRO A 159 13.13 -9.69 3.60
C PRO A 159 13.66 -8.42 4.28
N HIS A 160 14.93 -8.08 4.04
CA HIS A 160 15.36 -6.71 4.36
C HIS A 160 14.63 -5.72 3.47
N VAL A 161 14.44 -4.50 3.98
CA VAL A 161 13.84 -3.37 3.25
C VAL A 161 14.81 -2.20 3.06
N MET A 162 16.06 -2.40 3.49
CA MET A 162 17.15 -1.46 3.22
C MET A 162 17.39 -1.28 1.72
N GLY A 163 17.51 -0.02 1.29
CA GLY A 163 17.95 0.34 -0.07
C GLY A 163 16.90 0.13 -1.17
N LEU A 164 15.64 -0.16 -0.84
CA LEU A 164 14.58 -0.36 -1.85
C LEU A 164 14.37 0.86 -2.75
N GLY A 165 14.69 2.07 -2.27
CA GLY A 165 14.68 3.29 -3.08
C GLY A 165 15.60 3.24 -4.31
N TYR A 166 16.76 2.58 -4.20
CA TYR A 166 17.67 2.40 -5.35
C TYR A 166 17.07 1.47 -6.39
N LEU A 167 16.42 0.38 -5.95
CA LEU A 167 15.71 -0.53 -6.84
C LEU A 167 14.54 0.17 -7.54
N ALA A 168 13.78 1.01 -6.81
CA ALA A 168 12.71 1.82 -7.39
C ALA A 168 13.25 2.75 -8.47
N ARG A 169 14.45 3.31 -8.27
CA ARG A 169 15.03 4.27 -9.20
C ARG A 169 15.59 3.62 -10.46
N ALA A 170 16.31 2.50 -10.29
CA ALA A 170 16.76 1.66 -11.40
C ALA A 170 15.57 1.16 -12.25
N ALA A 171 14.48 0.71 -11.61
CA ALA A 171 13.27 0.31 -12.32
C ALA A 171 12.71 1.44 -13.19
N ARG A 172 12.58 2.66 -12.64
CA ARG A 172 12.09 3.84 -13.39
C ARG A 172 13.02 4.28 -14.52
N GLU A 173 14.33 4.05 -14.40
CA GLU A 173 15.28 4.33 -15.47
C GLU A 173 15.09 3.38 -16.64
N LEU A 174 15.00 2.09 -16.36
CA LEU A 174 14.73 1.06 -17.36
C LEU A 174 13.35 1.27 -18.02
N GLU A 175 12.29 1.55 -17.25
CA GLU A 175 10.94 1.84 -17.75
C GLU A 175 10.94 3.04 -18.72
N ARG A 176 11.66 4.13 -18.40
CA ARG A 176 11.81 5.28 -19.30
C ARG A 176 12.54 4.89 -20.59
N GLY A 177 13.58 4.07 -20.48
CA GLY A 177 14.31 3.56 -21.65
C GLY A 177 13.48 2.66 -22.55
N LEU A 178 12.58 1.85 -21.97
CA LEU A 178 11.63 1.02 -22.68
C LEU A 178 10.59 1.88 -23.41
N ALA A 179 9.96 2.82 -22.69
CA ALA A 179 8.97 3.73 -23.26
C ALA A 179 9.53 4.51 -24.45
N ALA A 180 10.72 5.09 -24.32
CA ALA A 180 11.36 5.84 -25.40
C ALA A 180 11.57 4.99 -26.68
N ARG A 181 11.92 3.70 -26.54
CA ARG A 181 12.09 2.79 -27.70
C ARG A 181 10.77 2.46 -28.37
N VAL A 182 9.71 2.28 -27.58
CA VAL A 182 8.35 2.07 -28.10
C VAL A 182 7.86 3.32 -28.83
N ASP A 183 8.09 4.49 -28.28
CA ASP A 183 7.67 5.76 -28.91
C ASP A 183 8.41 5.99 -30.24
N ILE A 184 9.71 5.69 -30.30
CA ILE A 184 10.47 5.72 -31.55
C ILE A 184 9.87 4.75 -32.59
N ALA A 185 9.59 3.51 -32.18
CA ALA A 185 9.01 2.50 -33.08
C ALA A 185 7.64 2.91 -33.61
N ARG A 186 6.80 3.50 -32.75
CA ARG A 186 5.49 4.04 -33.14
C ARG A 186 5.60 5.18 -34.13
N SER A 187 6.51 6.14 -33.89
CA SER A 187 6.77 7.23 -34.84
C SER A 187 7.20 6.69 -36.20
N GLN A 188 8.14 5.74 -36.21
CA GLN A 188 8.61 5.13 -37.45
C GLN A 188 7.52 4.37 -38.20
N ALA A 189 6.68 3.62 -37.49
CA ALA A 189 5.56 2.91 -38.10
C ALA A 189 4.53 3.86 -38.71
N ALA A 190 4.24 4.97 -38.03
CA ALA A 190 3.35 6.01 -38.53
C ALA A 190 3.92 6.71 -39.77
N ASP A 191 5.22 7.04 -39.76
CA ASP A 191 5.89 7.72 -40.88
C ASP A 191 6.02 6.85 -42.12
N LEU A 192 6.28 5.54 -41.94
CA LEU A 192 6.45 4.58 -43.04
C LEU A 192 5.13 4.00 -43.55
N GLY A 193 4.08 4.01 -42.72
CA GLY A 193 2.80 3.36 -43.03
C GLY A 193 2.86 1.82 -42.97
N GLU A 194 3.89 1.24 -42.34
CA GLU A 194 4.11 -0.20 -42.21
C GLU A 194 4.51 -0.59 -40.77
N PRO A 195 4.29 -1.85 -40.33
CA PRO A 195 4.68 -2.28 -39.00
C PRO A 195 6.19 -2.23 -38.77
N VAL A 196 6.62 -1.66 -37.64
CA VAL A 196 8.03 -1.55 -37.25
C VAL A 196 8.30 -2.39 -36.00
N ARG A 197 9.21 -3.36 -36.13
CA ARG A 197 9.68 -4.18 -35.02
C ARG A 197 10.91 -3.55 -34.36
N ALA A 198 10.85 -3.32 -33.06
CA ALA A 198 11.91 -2.72 -32.27
C ALA A 198 12.38 -3.67 -31.16
N ALA A 199 13.71 -3.85 -31.06
CA ALA A 199 14.33 -4.57 -29.95
C ALA A 199 14.33 -3.69 -28.68
N LEU A 200 13.89 -4.26 -27.56
CA LEU A 200 13.86 -3.58 -26.27
C LEU A 200 15.10 -3.94 -25.45
N VAL A 201 16.23 -3.32 -25.79
CA VAL A 201 17.48 -3.46 -25.04
C VAL A 201 17.83 -2.15 -24.35
N VAL A 202 17.75 -2.10 -23.02
CA VAL A 202 18.03 -0.92 -22.18
C VAL A 202 19.15 -1.26 -21.21
N ASP A 203 20.18 -0.42 -21.12
CA ASP A 203 21.34 -0.61 -20.24
C ASP A 203 21.97 -2.02 -20.31
N GLY A 204 21.98 -2.59 -21.52
CA GLY A 204 22.50 -3.94 -21.79
C GLY A 204 21.56 -5.09 -21.44
N ILE A 205 20.38 -4.81 -20.87
CA ILE A 205 19.36 -5.81 -20.52
C ILE A 205 18.38 -5.97 -21.68
N ASN A 206 18.16 -7.22 -22.12
CA ASN A 206 17.25 -7.55 -23.22
C ASN A 206 15.87 -7.95 -22.68
N PHE A 207 14.85 -7.14 -22.99
CA PHE A 207 13.44 -7.36 -22.65
C PHE A 207 12.62 -7.95 -23.81
N GLY A 208 13.27 -8.41 -24.86
CA GLY A 208 12.64 -8.94 -26.06
C GLY A 208 12.43 -7.87 -27.13
N ALA A 209 11.28 -7.91 -27.79
CA ALA A 209 10.91 -6.96 -28.84
C ALA A 209 9.43 -6.60 -28.77
N VAL A 210 9.08 -5.51 -29.45
CA VAL A 210 7.70 -5.12 -29.74
C VAL A 210 7.56 -4.80 -31.22
N THR A 211 6.37 -4.97 -31.77
CA THR A 211 6.03 -4.52 -33.13
C THR A 211 4.96 -3.44 -33.06
N ALA A 212 5.31 -2.22 -33.46
CA ALA A 212 4.39 -1.09 -33.56
C ALA A 212 3.71 -1.08 -34.93
N GLY A 213 2.38 -0.98 -34.95
CA GLY A 213 1.60 -0.81 -36.18
C GLY A 213 1.45 0.67 -36.58
N PRO A 214 1.20 0.96 -37.86
CA PRO A 214 0.96 2.32 -38.35
C PRO A 214 -0.33 2.94 -37.78
N ASP A 215 -1.24 2.11 -37.25
CA ASP A 215 -2.47 2.49 -36.57
C ASP A 215 -2.29 2.78 -35.06
N GLY A 216 -1.06 2.69 -34.56
CA GLY A 216 -0.72 2.85 -33.15
C GLY A 216 -0.86 1.58 -32.30
N ALA A 217 -1.28 0.45 -32.90
CA ALA A 217 -1.29 -0.83 -32.20
C ALA A 217 0.13 -1.24 -31.78
N LEU A 218 0.23 -1.97 -30.68
CA LEU A 218 1.51 -2.50 -30.18
C LEU A 218 1.37 -3.99 -29.92
N ASP A 219 2.06 -4.79 -30.71
CA ASP A 219 2.25 -6.21 -30.44
C ASP A 219 3.41 -6.39 -29.45
N ALA A 220 3.08 -6.91 -28.27
CA ALA A 220 3.96 -7.12 -27.14
C ALA A 220 4.23 -8.61 -26.86
N THR A 221 3.88 -9.52 -27.79
CA THR A 221 4.01 -10.98 -27.60
C THR A 221 5.44 -11.46 -27.46
N GLU A 222 6.42 -10.71 -27.96
CA GLU A 222 7.84 -11.03 -27.87
C GLU A 222 8.54 -10.45 -26.62
N LEU A 223 7.80 -9.81 -25.72
CA LEU A 223 8.34 -9.30 -24.45
C LEU A 223 8.80 -10.43 -23.53
N ARG A 224 9.85 -10.16 -22.76
CA ARG A 224 10.44 -11.09 -21.78
C ARG A 224 10.78 -10.36 -20.50
N GLY A 225 10.37 -10.94 -19.36
CA GLY A 225 10.71 -10.40 -18.03
C GLY A 225 10.01 -9.09 -17.65
N VAL A 226 9.13 -8.57 -18.49
CA VAL A 226 8.31 -7.37 -18.26
C VAL A 226 6.90 -7.59 -18.81
N GLY A 227 5.91 -6.95 -18.20
CA GLY A 227 4.53 -6.99 -18.68
C GLY A 227 4.33 -6.15 -19.95
N PRO A 228 3.17 -6.30 -20.64
CA PRO A 228 2.82 -5.46 -21.79
C PRO A 228 2.62 -3.98 -21.44
N ASP A 229 2.47 -3.68 -20.15
CA ASP A 229 2.44 -2.32 -19.60
C ASP A 229 3.84 -1.72 -19.44
N LEU A 230 4.90 -2.46 -19.79
CA LEU A 230 6.31 -2.07 -19.68
C LEU A 230 6.74 -1.69 -18.26
N ARG A 231 5.96 -2.08 -17.24
CA ARG A 231 6.25 -1.79 -15.83
C ARG A 231 7.12 -2.88 -15.22
N ILE A 232 8.19 -2.45 -14.56
CA ILE A 232 9.09 -3.32 -13.80
C ILE A 232 8.54 -3.43 -12.39
N ARG A 233 8.42 -4.68 -11.89
CA ARG A 233 7.84 -4.97 -10.57
C ARG A 233 8.88 -5.60 -9.65
N PRO A 234 9.80 -4.80 -9.07
CA PRO A 234 10.91 -5.34 -8.29
C PRO A 234 10.50 -5.74 -6.88
N PHE A 235 9.30 -5.36 -6.40
CA PHE A 235 8.93 -5.54 -5.01
C PHE A 235 7.86 -6.60 -4.76
N GLY A 236 7.85 -7.07 -3.51
CA GLY A 236 7.00 -8.12 -3.02
C GLY A 236 7.38 -9.48 -3.56
N HIS A 237 6.80 -10.52 -2.96
CA HIS A 237 7.03 -11.86 -3.44
C HIS A 237 6.41 -12.08 -4.82
N LYS A 238 7.20 -12.64 -5.74
CA LYS A 238 6.84 -12.88 -7.15
C LYS A 238 6.64 -11.62 -8.01
N GLY A 239 7.19 -10.47 -7.60
CA GLY A 239 7.21 -9.25 -8.43
C GLY A 239 5.82 -8.67 -8.67
N ARG A 240 5.13 -8.30 -7.59
CA ARG A 240 3.75 -7.81 -7.65
C ARG A 240 3.64 -6.29 -7.69
N HIS A 241 4.58 -5.58 -7.09
CA HIS A 241 4.51 -4.13 -6.95
C HIS A 241 5.57 -3.44 -7.79
N ALA A 242 5.14 -2.42 -8.53
CA ALA A 242 6.01 -1.59 -9.36
C ALA A 242 6.59 -0.39 -8.58
N ASP A 243 6.05 -0.08 -7.40
CA ASP A 243 6.47 1.06 -6.59
C ASP A 243 6.33 0.75 -5.09
N LEU A 244 6.98 1.59 -4.28
CA LEU A 244 6.99 1.45 -2.83
C LEU A 244 5.67 1.82 -2.18
N VAL A 245 4.84 2.65 -2.85
CA VAL A 245 3.54 3.06 -2.32
C VAL A 245 2.59 1.87 -2.30
N SER A 246 2.47 1.16 -3.42
CA SER A 246 1.65 -0.06 -3.54
C SER A 246 2.18 -1.22 -2.67
N LEU A 247 3.50 -1.29 -2.45
CA LEU A 247 4.09 -2.25 -1.51
C LEU A 247 3.69 -1.91 -0.06
N ALA A 248 3.91 -0.66 0.36
CA ALA A 248 3.60 -0.19 1.71
C ALA A 248 2.10 -0.27 2.00
N ASP A 249 1.27 0.09 1.04
CA ASP A 249 -0.18 -0.07 1.12
C ASP A 249 -0.57 -1.52 1.41
N GLU A 250 -0.10 -2.51 0.63
CA GLU A 250 -0.34 -3.93 0.95
C GLU A 250 0.16 -4.29 2.33
N ALA A 251 1.39 -3.92 2.70
CA ALA A 251 1.96 -4.24 4.00
C ALA A 251 1.11 -3.69 5.17
N LEU A 252 0.66 -2.43 5.07
CA LEU A 252 -0.21 -1.79 6.06
C LEU A 252 -1.52 -2.56 6.23
N ALA A 253 -2.16 -2.96 5.13
CA ALA A 253 -3.41 -3.69 5.17
C ALA A 253 -3.25 -5.11 5.71
N VAL A 254 -2.24 -5.86 5.25
CA VAL A 254 -2.10 -7.28 5.58
C VAL A 254 -1.44 -7.51 6.94
N HIS A 255 -0.51 -6.65 7.38
CA HIS A 255 0.19 -6.85 8.66
C HIS A 255 -0.45 -6.06 9.81
N LEU A 256 -0.72 -4.78 9.57
CA LEU A 256 -1.20 -3.87 10.61
C LEU A 256 -2.72 -3.68 10.60
N GLY A 257 -3.40 -4.16 9.56
CA GLY A 257 -4.85 -3.98 9.39
C GLY A 257 -5.27 -2.56 9.03
N ILE A 258 -4.32 -1.71 8.60
CA ILE A 258 -4.55 -0.32 8.24
C ILE A 258 -4.97 -0.23 6.78
N GLN A 259 -6.13 0.36 6.54
CA GLN A 259 -6.61 0.66 5.20
C GLN A 259 -6.14 2.06 4.80
N THR A 260 -5.32 2.15 3.74
CA THR A 260 -4.94 3.45 3.18
C THR A 260 -6.07 4.02 2.31
N GLU A 261 -6.06 5.34 2.13
CA GLU A 261 -7.01 6.03 1.25
C GLU A 261 -6.93 5.52 -0.20
N GLY A 262 -5.72 5.19 -0.68
CA GLY A 262 -5.51 4.68 -2.04
C GLY A 262 -6.23 3.37 -2.36
N ARG A 263 -6.68 2.62 -1.34
CA ARG A 263 -7.51 1.42 -1.54
C ARG A 263 -9.01 1.65 -1.46
N LEU A 264 -9.47 2.81 -1.04
CA LEU A 264 -10.91 3.12 -1.04
C LEU A 264 -11.46 3.16 -2.46
N ASP A 265 -10.63 3.55 -3.44
CA ASP A 265 -11.02 3.69 -4.84
C ASP A 265 -10.85 2.41 -5.67
N THR A 266 -10.29 1.34 -5.08
CA THR A 266 -9.94 0.10 -5.81
C THR A 266 -10.96 -1.04 -5.61
N TYR A 267 -12.08 -0.79 -4.92
CA TYR A 267 -13.14 -1.78 -4.66
C TYR A 267 -14.53 -1.25 -4.98
#